data_AF-A0A916UA84-F1
#
_entry.id   AF-A0A916UA84-F1
#
_cell.length_a   1.000
_cell.length_b   1.000
_cell.length_c   1.000
_cell.angle_alpha   90.00
_cell.angle_beta   90.00
_cell.angle_gamma   90.00
#
_symmetry.space_group_name_H-M   'P 1'
#
loop_
_entity.id
_entity.type
_entity.pdbx_description
1 polymer ?
#
loop_
_entity_poly.entity_id
_entity_poly.type
_entity_poly.pdbx_seq_one_letter_code
_entity_poly.pdbx_strand_id
1 'polypeptide(L)' 'MTARIGSKHIAQHRGRAERLETKKANVEAEGIRRSAARQKYRNSVKGQAPVVPAAEKLFNN' A
#
# COMPACT_ATOMS: atom_id res chain seq x y z
N MET A 1 -19.78 4.06 19.46
CA MET A 1 -18.51 4.72 19.08
C MET A 1 -17.55 3.63 18.63
N THR A 2 -17.24 3.56 17.33
CA THR A 2 -16.51 2.43 16.74
C THR A 2 -15.03 2.50 17.07
N ALA A 3 -14.53 1.42 17.66
CA ALA A 3 -13.14 1.27 18.06
C ALA A 3 -12.19 1.38 16.86
N ARG A 4 -11.27 2.34 16.91
CA ARG A 4 -9.96 2.28 16.25
C ARG A 4 -8.86 2.67 17.22
N ILE A 5 -8.89 2.09 18.43
CA ILE A 5 -7.75 2.09 19.34
C ILE A 5 -6.82 0.96 18.88
N GLY A 6 -6.04 1.24 17.85
CA GLY A 6 -5.18 0.24 17.21
C GLY A 6 -3.98 0.90 16.56
N SER A 7 -3.22 1.66 17.34
CA SER A 7 -1.83 2.03 17.03
C SER A 7 -1.20 2.89 18.12
N LYS A 8 -2.00 3.67 18.87
CA LYS A 8 -1.48 4.66 19.82
C LYS A 8 -0.77 4.03 21.01
N HIS A 9 -1.34 2.99 21.63
CA HIS A 9 -0.71 2.30 22.77
C HIS A 9 0.60 1.61 22.37
N ILE A 10 0.62 0.89 21.26
CA ILE A 10 1.83 0.18 20.80
C ILE A 10 2.91 1.19 20.39
N ALA A 11 2.56 2.29 19.72
CA ALA A 11 3.51 3.35 19.38
C ALA A 11 4.02 4.13 20.59
N GLN A 12 3.24 4.23 21.67
CA GLN A 12 3.65 4.86 22.93
C GLN A 12 4.69 4.04 23.70
N HIS A 13 4.62 2.70 23.63
CA HIS A 13 5.59 1.80 24.27
C HIS A 13 6.86 1.54 23.43
N ARG A 14 6.88 1.97 22.16
CA ARG A 14 8.06 1.83 21.29
C ARG A 14 9.10 2.92 21.53
N GLY A 15 10.37 2.52 21.58
CA GLY A 15 11.50 3.44 21.63
C GLY A 15 11.56 4.38 20.42
N ARG A 16 12.29 5.50 20.54
CA ARG A 16 12.47 6.47 19.44
C ARG A 16 13.06 5.80 18.18
N ALA A 17 14.01 4.89 18.35
CA ALA A 17 14.69 4.19 17.25
C ALA A 17 13.72 3.32 16.44
N GLU A 18 12.97 2.46 17.12
CA GLU A 18 11.98 1.56 16.49
C GLU A 18 10.89 2.33 15.73
N ARG A 19 10.44 3.47 16.28
CA ARG A 19 9.48 4.34 15.59
C ARG A 19 10.04 4.91 14.29
N LEU A 20 11.32 5.30 14.28
CA LEU A 20 11.98 5.81 13.08
C LEU A 20 12.17 4.72 12.03
N GLU A 21 12.59 3.53 12.44
CA GLU A 21 12.75 2.37 11.56
C GLU A 21 11.42 1.96 10.92
N THR A 22 10.37 1.82 11.73
CA THR A 22 9.02 1.53 11.25
C THR A 22 8.54 2.60 10.27
N LYS A 23 8.80 3.89 10.57
CA LYS A 23 8.44 4.99 9.66
C LYS A 23 9.17 4.90 8.33
N LYS A 24 10.47 4.59 8.32
CA LYS A 24 11.26 4.42 7.09
C LYS A 24 10.70 3.27 6.24
N ALA A 25 10.50 2.10 6.84
CA ALA A 25 9.93 0.94 6.16
C ALA A 25 8.54 1.24 5.56
N ASN A 26 7.69 1.96 6.29
CA ASN A 26 6.37 2.34 5.80
C ASN A 26 6.45 3.30 4.60
N VAL A 27 7.37 4.26 4.61
CA VAL A 27 7.56 5.21 3.49
C VAL A 27 8.04 4.48 2.24
N GLU A 28 8.97 3.54 2.38
CA GLU A 28 9.46 2.73 1.28
C GLU A 28 8.34 1.87 0.68
N ALA A 29 7.56 1.19 1.53
CA ALA A 29 6.42 0.39 1.10
C ALA A 29 5.30 1.23 0.45
N GLU A 30 5.03 2.44 0.96
CA GLU A 30 4.15 3.41 0.32
C GLU A 30 4.66 3.82 -1.07
N GLY A 31 5.96 4.07 -1.21
CA GLY A 31 6.60 4.42 -2.47
C GLY A 31 6.39 3.36 -3.55
N ILE A 32 6.61 2.09 -3.20
CA ILE A 32 6.38 0.94 -4.09
C ILE A 32 4.90 0.83 -4.48
N ARG A 33 3.98 0.94 -3.52
CA ARG A 33 2.54 0.88 -3.81
C ARG A 33 2.10 2.01 -4.74
N ARG A 34 2.61 3.23 -4.53
CA ARG A 34 2.32 4.40 -5.37
C ARG A 34 2.92 4.27 -6.76
N SER A 35 4.14 3.73 -6.92
CA SER A 35 4.73 3.51 -8.24
C SER A 35 3.95 2.46 -9.03
N ALA A 36 3.60 1.34 -8.40
CA ALA A 36 2.77 0.30 -9.00
C ALA A 36 1.39 0.82 -9.39
N ALA A 37 0.73 1.59 -8.52
CA ALA A 37 -0.56 2.21 -8.83
C ALA A 37 -0.44 3.22 -9.98
N ARG A 38 0.60 4.06 -9.99
CA ARG A 38 0.85 5.00 -11.09
C ARG A 38 1.02 4.25 -12.41
N GLN A 39 1.81 3.18 -12.45
CA GLN A 39 1.96 2.36 -13.65
C GLN A 39 0.63 1.74 -14.10
N LYS A 40 -0.13 1.18 -13.15
CA LYS A 40 -1.44 0.54 -13.42
C LYS A 40 -2.49 1.52 -13.95
N TYR A 41 -2.54 2.74 -13.41
CA TYR A 41 -3.61 3.69 -13.69
C TYR A 41 -3.22 4.86 -14.60
N ARG A 42 -1.94 4.98 -15.03
CA ARG A 42 -1.46 6.12 -15.84
C ARG A 42 -2.33 6.44 -17.05
N ASN A 43 -2.83 5.39 -17.72
CA ASN A 43 -3.64 5.49 -18.93
C ASN A 43 -5.06 4.92 -18.73
N SER A 44 -5.50 4.74 -17.48
CA SER A 44 -6.83 4.20 -17.22
C SER A 44 -7.89 5.25 -17.54
N VAL A 45 -8.78 4.94 -18.48
CA VAL A 45 -9.93 5.78 -18.81
C VAL A 45 -11.11 5.40 -17.91
N LYS A 46 -11.84 6.39 -17.41
CA LYS A 46 -13.00 6.18 -16.52
C LYS A 46 -14.08 5.37 -17.25
N GLY A 47 -14.57 4.30 -16.61
CA GLY A 47 -15.61 3.42 -17.18
C GLY A 47 -15.09 2.32 -18.11
N GLN A 48 -13.79 2.29 -18.38
CA GLN A 48 -13.14 1.17 -19.07
C GLN A 48 -12.64 0.17 -18.03
N ALA A 49 -12.83 -1.13 -18.32
CA ALA A 49 -12.26 -2.18 -17.49
C ALA A 49 -10.73 -2.00 -17.43
N PRO A 50 -10.10 -2.13 -16.25
CA PRO A 50 -8.66 -2.02 -16.16
C PRO A 50 -8.01 -3.04 -17.09
N VAL A 51 -7.06 -2.58 -17.91
CA VAL A 51 -6.30 -3.46 -18.79
C VAL A 51 -5.41 -4.34 -17.90
N VAL A 52 -5.93 -5.52 -17.55
CA VAL A 52 -5.20 -6.51 -16.77
C VAL A 52 -4.03 -7.00 -17.64
N PRO A 53 -2.78 -6.94 -17.17
CA PRO A 53 -1.64 -7.42 -17.95
C PRO A 53 -1.84 -8.90 -18.30
N ALA A 54 -1.52 -9.27 -19.54
CA ALA A 54 -1.80 -10.59 -20.11
C ALA A 54 -1.23 -11.77 -19.28
N ALA A 55 -0.21 -11.53 -18.44
CA ALA A 55 0.37 -12.52 -17.55
C ALA A 55 -0.60 -13.05 -16.48
N GLU A 56 -1.60 -12.27 -16.07
CA GLU A 56 -2.58 -12.67 -15.03
C GLU A 56 -3.71 -13.56 -15.59
N LYS A 57 -3.86 -13.62 -16.93
CA LYS A 57 -4.89 -14.42 -17.61
C LYS A 57 -4.53 -15.90 -17.75
N LEU A 58 -3.25 -16.25 -17.57
CA LEU A 58 -2.76 -17.62 -17.78
C LEU A 58 -2.87 -18.50 -16.52
N PHE A 59 -3.14 -17.91 -15.35
CA PHE A 59 -3.15 -18.62 -14.07
C PHE A 59 -4.54 -18.90 -13.49
N ASN A 60 -5.60 -18.47 -14.18
CA ASN A 60 -6.97 -18.84 -13.84
C ASN A 60 -7.58 -19.62 -15.03
N ASN A 61 -7.32 -20.93 -15.06
CA ASN A 61 -8.12 -21.92 -15.77
C ASN A 61 -8.80 -22.81 -14.74
#